data_AF-A0A9E5F2U5-F1
#
_entry.id   AF-A0A9E5F2U5-F1
#
_cell.length_a   1.000
_cell.length_b   1.000
_cell.length_c   1.000
_cell.angle_alpha   90.00
_cell.angle_beta   90.00
_cell.angle_gamma   90.00
#
_symmetry.space_group_name_H-M   'P 1'
#
loop_
_entity.id
_entity.type
_entity.pdbx_description
1 polymer ?
#
loop_
_entity_poly.entity_id
_entity_poly.type
_entity_poly.pdbx_seq_one_letter_code
_entity_poly.pdbx_strand_id
1 'polypeptide(L)'
;MPSKEQLLNEYLLSAMDTGKVEMKSPRAGKGGKALVTAAESVLPFVSAAKSALEGDYKNAMIQAGLDVALPPAIKGAAALGGKFLAPALAGAIKAYHGSPHKFDKFDMSKIGTGEGAQAFGHGLYFAESPKVAIGYQKRLSDATSPYTYKWEGSVYEGGVKGDPVAHALGLVYHQNKSTAQRIAKMGIEDAKRGEDYALDMGGVPYYEKMLETAKKVNRKDIKAFQGNLYETNLRWPDAAREAADPLSPHHFLDWDKPLSEQSHKVLSALENAGYKLGPSEREIEKYADDMLKSDAMNWADETGGDWVDFSNNADWDSYVDAARKQLGGVNPKTTGERFYQDLVKDFGYNSRLFEKPTEYSEGVAGHLHELGIPGIRYLDGGSRSAGEGTHNYVLFSDELADILKRNDEQLKAKGGKVEANAFPYGLRHDSELPKGKGYFGPMTTSSGDVMTEYSSSDDVGDYPLVVPTLTADEIRTLLSNSELTELMLEKAQGWADARRKMGKSPFAGSDELRLPVPKKTGGSTTKSVKKR
;
A
#
# COMPACT_ATOMS: atom_id res chain seq x y z
N MET A 1 5.04 41.44 3.96
CA MET A 1 4.72 40.65 5.18
C MET A 1 4.27 39.28 4.72
N PRO A 2 4.72 38.19 5.37
CA PRO A 2 4.28 36.85 5.01
C PRO A 2 2.75 36.74 5.13
N SER A 3 2.14 35.95 4.25
CA SER A 3 0.70 35.68 4.29
C SER A 3 0.32 34.90 5.56
N LYS A 4 -0.96 34.95 5.95
CA LYS A 4 -1.45 34.23 7.15
C LYS A 4 -1.22 32.72 7.05
N GLU A 5 -1.27 32.15 5.84
CA GLU A 5 -0.99 30.73 5.57
C GLU A 5 0.50 30.40 5.69
N GLN A 6 1.40 31.30 5.25
CA GLN A 6 2.84 31.11 5.41
C GLN A 6 3.27 31.14 6.88
N LEU A 7 2.71 32.05 7.67
CA LEU A 7 2.96 32.11 9.11
C LEU A 7 2.44 30.88 9.86
N LEU A 8 1.31 30.31 9.42
CA LEU A 8 0.75 29.08 9.99
C LEU A 8 1.59 27.85 9.63
N ASN A 9 2.05 27.73 8.38
CA ASN A 9 2.94 26.65 7.96
C ASN A 9 4.31 26.72 8.64
N GLU A 10 4.93 27.90 8.76
CA GLU A 10 6.19 28.06 9.51
C GLU A 10 6.03 27.72 10.99
N TYR A 11 4.87 28.04 11.59
CA TYR A 11 4.56 27.71 12.98
C TYR A 11 4.37 26.20 13.22
N LEU A 12 3.65 25.51 12.31
CA LEU A 12 3.46 24.05 12.39
C LEU A 12 4.76 23.30 12.13
N LEU A 13 5.58 23.73 11.17
CA LEU A 13 6.89 23.14 10.89
C LEU A 13 7.86 23.31 12.07
N SER A 14 7.88 24.48 12.72
CA SER A 14 8.70 24.71 13.91
C SER A 14 8.29 23.84 15.10
N ALA A 15 6.99 23.57 15.26
CA ALA A 15 6.48 22.74 16.36
C ALA A 15 6.79 21.24 16.16
N MET A 16 6.83 20.78 14.91
CA MET A 16 7.21 19.39 14.56
C MET A 16 8.68 19.07 14.89
N ASP A 17 9.56 20.09 14.80
CA ASP A 17 11.02 19.93 14.93
C ASP A 17 11.51 20.00 16.39
N THR A 18 10.93 20.89 17.23
CA THR A 18 11.45 21.15 18.60
C THR A 18 10.64 20.52 19.73
N GLY A 19 9.40 20.09 19.48
CA GLY A 19 8.51 19.57 20.52
C GLY A 19 8.12 20.58 21.62
N LYS A 20 8.46 21.87 21.49
CA LYS A 20 8.07 22.95 22.40
C LYS A 20 7.67 24.22 21.64
N VAL A 21 6.69 24.93 22.19
CA VAL A 21 6.12 26.16 21.65
C VAL A 21 6.82 27.38 22.27
N GLU A 22 7.59 28.14 21.49
CA GLU A 22 7.99 29.50 21.89
C GLU A 22 7.72 30.50 20.76
N MET A 23 6.75 31.40 20.97
CA MET A 23 6.57 32.58 20.12
C MET A 23 7.45 33.73 20.62
N LYS A 24 8.41 34.19 19.80
CA LYS A 24 8.86 35.58 19.87
C LYS A 24 7.79 36.48 19.26
N SER A 25 6.80 36.88 20.07
CA SER A 25 5.73 37.81 19.67
C SER A 25 6.27 39.18 19.25
N PRO A 26 5.70 39.77 18.19
CA PRO A 26 5.31 41.17 18.28
C PRO A 26 3.81 41.34 17.97
N ARG A 27 3.06 41.75 19.01
CA ARG A 27 1.72 42.39 18.96
C ARG A 27 0.72 41.79 17.95
N ALA A 28 0.24 40.59 18.22
CA ALA A 28 -0.95 40.06 17.55
C ALA A 28 -2.24 40.74 18.09
N GLY A 29 -2.92 41.52 17.25
CA GLY A 29 -4.30 41.96 17.48
C GLY A 29 -5.30 40.77 17.49
N LYS A 30 -6.60 41.03 17.61
CA LYS A 30 -7.68 40.01 17.74
C LYS A 30 -7.57 38.83 16.75
N GLY A 31 -7.07 39.05 15.53
CA GLY A 31 -6.87 38.00 14.52
C GLY A 31 -5.67 37.07 14.74
N GLY A 32 -4.65 37.48 15.50
CA GLY A 32 -3.49 36.63 15.79
C GLY A 32 -3.75 35.67 16.96
N LYS A 33 -4.59 36.05 17.93
CA LYS A 33 -5.03 35.13 19.01
C LYS A 33 -5.83 33.95 18.46
N ALA A 34 -6.71 34.18 17.47
CA ALA A 34 -7.50 33.11 16.85
C ALA A 34 -6.63 32.09 16.08
N LEU A 35 -5.53 32.55 15.47
CA LEU A 35 -4.57 31.69 14.78
C LEU A 35 -3.72 30.85 15.75
N VAL A 36 -3.31 31.44 16.87
CA VAL A 36 -2.61 30.72 17.95
C VAL A 36 -3.52 29.65 18.55
N THR A 37 -4.78 29.99 18.86
CA THR A 37 -5.76 29.03 19.38
C THR A 37 -6.08 27.91 18.37
N ALA A 38 -6.15 28.22 17.07
CA ALA A 38 -6.31 27.21 16.04
C ALA A 38 -5.10 26.27 15.96
N ALA A 39 -3.88 26.80 16.00
CA ALA A 39 -2.67 25.97 15.97
C ALA A 39 -2.48 25.13 17.25
N GLU A 40 -2.78 25.69 18.42
CA GLU A 40 -2.84 24.99 19.72
C GLU A 40 -3.87 23.86 19.73
N SER A 41 -4.96 23.98 18.97
CA SER A 41 -5.99 22.93 18.88
C SER A 41 -5.61 21.75 17.97
N VAL A 42 -4.63 21.89 17.08
CA VAL A 42 -4.17 20.81 16.17
C VAL A 42 -2.89 20.14 16.70
N LEU A 43 -2.16 20.78 17.61
CA LEU A 43 -0.94 20.28 18.25
C LEU A 43 -1.06 18.87 18.87
N PRO A 44 -2.16 18.49 19.56
CA PRO A 44 -2.33 17.13 20.08
C PRO A 44 -2.37 16.06 18.97
N PHE A 45 -2.96 16.38 17.81
CA PHE A 45 -3.05 15.48 16.66
C PHE A 45 -1.72 15.33 15.92
N VAL A 46 -0.90 16.39 15.87
CA VAL A 46 0.46 16.34 15.32
C VAL A 46 1.39 15.51 16.22
N SER A 47 1.26 15.65 17.54
CA SER A 47 1.97 14.83 18.53
C SER A 47 1.56 13.36 18.45
N ALA A 48 0.25 13.08 18.35
CA ALA A 48 -0.28 11.73 18.16
C ALA A 48 0.19 11.09 16.84
N ALA A 49 0.23 11.85 15.74
CA ALA A 49 0.75 11.38 14.46
C ALA A 49 2.25 11.03 14.54
N LYS A 50 3.05 11.81 15.29
CA LYS A 50 4.47 11.54 15.52
C LYS A 50 4.67 10.27 16.37
N SER A 51 3.93 10.09 17.46
CA SER A 51 3.99 8.86 18.28
C SER A 51 3.53 7.61 17.51
N ALA A 52 2.58 7.75 16.58
CA ALA A 52 2.17 6.66 15.68
C ALA A 52 3.28 6.32 14.65
N LEU A 53 3.97 7.33 14.11
CA LEU A 53 5.15 7.16 13.24
C LEU A 53 6.33 6.50 13.97
N GLU A 54 6.45 6.68 15.29
CA GLU A 54 7.48 6.09 16.16
C GLU A 54 7.07 4.73 16.76
N GLY A 55 5.88 4.21 16.42
CA GLY A 55 5.42 2.87 16.80
C GLY A 55 4.72 2.76 18.17
N ASP A 56 4.46 3.87 18.87
CA ASP A 56 3.75 3.89 20.17
C ASP A 56 2.27 4.27 19.99
N TYR A 57 1.52 3.34 19.40
CA TYR A 57 0.11 3.50 19.06
C TYR A 57 -0.81 3.73 20.26
N LYS A 58 -0.43 3.23 21.44
CA LYS A 58 -1.27 3.33 22.65
C LYS A 58 -1.25 4.74 23.21
N ASN A 59 -0.09 5.40 23.21
CA ASN A 59 0.03 6.80 23.62
C ASN A 59 -0.50 7.77 22.55
N ALA A 60 -0.40 7.43 21.26
CA ALA A 60 -1.00 8.21 20.18
C ALA A 60 -2.54 8.35 20.36
N MET A 61 -3.22 7.27 20.74
CA MET A 61 -4.66 7.26 20.98
C MET A 61 -5.07 8.05 22.22
N ILE A 62 -4.25 8.02 23.28
CA ILE A 62 -4.50 8.79 24.51
C ILE A 62 -4.29 10.30 24.28
N GLN A 63 -3.26 10.67 23.51
CA GLN A 63 -2.97 12.09 23.20
C GLN A 63 -3.92 12.70 22.18
N ALA A 64 -4.56 11.89 21.33
CA ALA A 64 -5.60 12.35 20.40
C ALA A 64 -6.92 12.72 21.10
N GLY A 65 -7.05 12.49 22.42
CA GLY A 65 -8.19 12.95 23.21
C GLY A 65 -9.53 12.43 22.69
N LEU A 66 -9.59 11.12 22.35
CA LEU A 66 -10.81 10.45 21.90
C LEU A 66 -11.78 10.19 23.08
N ASP A 67 -12.11 11.25 23.81
CA ASP A 67 -13.24 11.40 24.72
C ASP A 67 -13.37 12.90 25.01
N VAL A 68 -14.27 13.58 24.27
CA VAL A 68 -14.97 14.87 24.54
C VAL A 68 -15.35 15.54 23.22
N ALA A 69 -16.64 15.81 23.09
CA ALA A 69 -17.29 16.42 21.93
C ALA A 69 -16.67 17.75 21.46
N LEU A 70 -16.43 17.89 20.15
CA LEU A 70 -15.92 19.11 19.51
C LEU A 70 -17.06 20.10 19.13
N PRO A 71 -16.92 21.42 19.38
CA PRO A 71 -17.93 22.41 19.00
C PRO A 71 -18.02 22.71 17.48
N PRO A 72 -19.16 23.26 16.99
CA PRO A 72 -19.48 23.40 15.56
C PRO A 72 -18.54 24.27 14.72
N ALA A 73 -17.76 25.15 15.34
CA ALA A 73 -16.90 26.12 14.64
C ALA A 73 -15.63 25.49 14.00
N ILE A 74 -15.34 24.22 14.27
CA ILE A 74 -14.13 23.52 13.78
C ILE A 74 -14.37 22.74 12.48
N LYS A 75 -15.64 22.54 12.07
CA LYS A 75 -16.00 21.76 10.85
C LYS A 75 -15.37 22.32 9.55
N GLY A 76 -15.12 23.63 9.47
CA GLY A 76 -14.52 24.26 8.29
C GLY A 76 -13.01 24.02 8.12
N ALA A 77 -12.26 23.88 9.21
CA ALA A 77 -10.82 23.68 9.17
C ALA A 77 -10.44 22.19 9.06
N ALA A 78 -11.19 21.31 9.72
CA ALA A 78 -11.06 19.86 9.56
C ALA A 78 -11.44 19.39 8.14
N ALA A 79 -12.36 20.08 7.45
CA ALA A 79 -12.73 19.76 6.07
C ALA A 79 -11.62 20.08 5.04
N LEU A 80 -10.72 21.03 5.32
CA LEU A 80 -9.59 21.36 4.44
C LEU A 80 -8.36 20.46 4.67
N GLY A 81 -8.11 20.06 5.92
CA GLY A 81 -7.07 19.06 6.24
C GLY A 81 -7.48 17.62 5.95
N GLY A 82 -8.74 17.26 6.22
CA GLY A 82 -9.27 15.90 6.06
C GLY A 82 -9.56 15.49 4.61
N LYS A 83 -9.91 16.43 3.72
CA LYS A 83 -10.21 16.12 2.31
C LYS A 83 -9.00 15.73 1.46
N PHE A 84 -7.78 16.02 1.90
CA PHE A 84 -6.57 15.80 1.09
C PHE A 84 -5.50 14.94 1.77
N LEU A 85 -5.47 14.85 3.10
CA LEU A 85 -4.42 14.09 3.81
C LEU A 85 -4.89 12.73 4.38
N ALA A 86 -6.16 12.56 4.78
CA ALA A 86 -6.53 11.39 5.59
C ALA A 86 -6.57 10.05 4.81
N PRO A 87 -7.17 9.93 3.60
CA PRO A 87 -7.15 8.67 2.86
C PRO A 87 -5.82 8.38 2.17
N ALA A 88 -5.00 9.41 1.93
CA ALA A 88 -3.71 9.29 1.26
C ALA A 88 -2.54 8.95 2.21
N LEU A 89 -2.76 9.02 3.54
CA LEU A 89 -1.72 8.76 4.55
C LEU A 89 -2.06 7.62 5.52
N ALA A 90 -3.27 7.03 5.46
CA ALA A 90 -3.70 6.03 6.44
C ALA A 90 -3.23 4.59 6.15
N GLY A 91 -2.45 4.33 5.09
CA GLY A 91 -1.73 3.06 5.00
C GLY A 91 -1.07 2.72 3.68
N ALA A 92 -0.58 3.70 2.93
CA ALA A 92 0.22 3.42 1.75
C ALA A 92 1.72 3.36 2.09
N ILE A 93 2.42 2.32 1.63
CA ILE A 93 3.85 2.17 1.86
C ILE A 93 4.60 3.12 0.94
N LYS A 94 5.34 4.05 1.52
CA LYS A 94 6.25 4.88 0.75
C LYS A 94 7.51 4.10 0.39
N ALA A 95 7.80 3.99 -0.90
CA ALA A 95 8.98 3.28 -1.39
C ALA A 95 9.65 4.02 -2.54
N TYR A 96 10.83 3.57 -2.94
CA TYR A 96 11.67 4.21 -3.94
C TYR A 96 12.19 3.20 -4.96
N HIS A 97 12.30 3.62 -6.22
CA HIS A 97 12.86 2.82 -7.30
C HIS A 97 13.92 3.62 -8.06
N GLY A 98 15.10 3.05 -8.27
CA GLY A 98 16.17 3.65 -9.06
C GLY A 98 16.31 2.97 -10.41
N SER A 99 16.29 3.72 -11.51
CA SER A 99 16.38 3.18 -12.87
C SER A 99 17.23 4.08 -13.78
N PRO A 100 17.99 3.53 -14.74
CA PRO A 100 18.60 4.34 -15.80
C PRO A 100 17.53 4.87 -16.77
N HIS A 101 16.36 4.26 -16.81
CA HIS A 101 15.30 4.56 -17.77
C HIS A 101 14.27 5.55 -17.23
N LYS A 102 13.76 6.39 -18.14
CA LYS A 102 12.67 7.33 -17.89
C LYS A 102 11.35 6.69 -18.30
N PHE A 103 10.39 6.64 -17.37
CA PHE A 103 9.03 6.16 -17.61
C PHE A 103 8.04 6.88 -16.71
N ASP A 104 6.75 6.76 -17.06
CA ASP A 104 5.65 7.39 -16.33
C ASP A 104 4.75 6.37 -15.61
N LYS A 105 5.00 5.07 -15.80
CA LYS A 105 4.36 3.97 -15.10
C LYS A 105 5.29 2.77 -15.01
N PHE A 106 5.12 1.95 -13.98
CA PHE A 106 5.71 0.62 -13.95
C PHE A 106 5.02 -0.28 -14.98
N ASP A 107 5.76 -1.26 -15.48
CA ASP A 107 5.30 -2.20 -16.49
C ASP A 107 6.02 -3.54 -16.26
N MET A 108 5.25 -4.56 -15.85
CA MET A 108 5.79 -5.90 -15.58
C MET A 108 6.47 -6.51 -16.81
N SER A 109 6.08 -6.13 -18.04
CA SER A 109 6.72 -6.63 -19.27
C SER A 109 8.17 -6.15 -19.47
N LYS A 110 8.63 -5.20 -18.64
CA LYS A 110 10.01 -4.68 -18.65
C LYS A 110 10.91 -5.36 -17.62
N ILE A 111 10.39 -6.34 -16.89
CA ILE A 111 11.22 -7.18 -16.03
C ILE A 111 12.30 -7.86 -16.89
N GLY A 112 13.54 -7.79 -16.43
CA GLY A 112 14.71 -8.33 -17.14
C GLY A 112 15.38 -7.38 -18.13
N THR A 113 14.83 -6.18 -18.39
CA THR A 113 15.49 -5.17 -19.25
C THR A 113 16.39 -4.19 -18.49
N GLY A 114 16.43 -4.28 -17.15
CA GLY A 114 17.28 -3.46 -16.26
C GLY A 114 18.42 -4.27 -15.64
N GLU A 115 18.67 -4.10 -14.33
CA GLU A 115 19.60 -4.99 -13.62
C GLU A 115 19.03 -6.38 -13.42
N GLY A 116 19.83 -7.37 -13.79
CA GLY A 116 19.47 -8.79 -13.79
C GLY A 116 20.08 -9.58 -12.62
N ALA A 117 19.47 -9.46 -11.44
CA ALA A 117 19.46 -10.56 -10.46
C ALA A 117 18.17 -10.46 -9.62
N GLN A 118 17.14 -11.21 -10.01
CA GLN A 118 15.91 -11.38 -9.24
C GLN A 118 16.16 -12.27 -8.02
N ALA A 119 16.96 -11.78 -7.07
CA ALA A 119 17.46 -12.57 -5.95
C ALA A 119 16.37 -12.96 -4.93
N PHE A 120 15.27 -12.20 -4.90
CA PHE A 120 14.21 -12.30 -3.86
C PHE A 120 12.84 -12.65 -4.44
N GLY A 121 12.76 -13.15 -5.67
CA GLY A 121 11.52 -13.49 -6.36
C GLY A 121 11.26 -12.71 -7.65
N HIS A 122 10.21 -13.06 -8.38
CA HIS A 122 9.86 -12.42 -9.63
C HIS A 122 8.92 -11.22 -9.39
N GLY A 123 9.31 -10.03 -9.83
CA GLY A 123 8.46 -8.84 -9.73
C GLY A 123 9.22 -7.53 -9.83
N LEU A 124 8.53 -6.45 -9.44
CA LEU A 124 9.07 -5.08 -9.44
C LEU A 124 9.70 -4.75 -8.08
N TYR A 125 10.94 -4.27 -8.10
CA TYR A 125 11.74 -4.04 -6.90
C TYR A 125 11.63 -2.60 -6.40
N PHE A 126 11.39 -2.45 -5.11
CA PHE A 126 11.30 -1.15 -4.44
C PHE A 126 12.08 -1.18 -3.12
N ALA A 127 12.65 -0.05 -2.74
CA ALA A 127 13.34 0.12 -1.46
C ALA A 127 12.57 1.10 -0.58
N GLU A 128 12.40 0.77 0.70
CA GLU A 128 11.91 1.72 1.69
C GLU A 128 12.94 2.84 1.92
N SER A 129 14.23 2.49 1.86
CA SER A 129 15.33 3.44 1.99
C SER A 129 15.62 4.16 0.67
N PRO A 130 15.50 5.50 0.60
CA PRO A 130 15.84 6.25 -0.61
C PRO A 130 17.34 6.13 -0.93
N LYS A 131 18.20 5.91 0.07
CA LYS A 131 19.64 5.73 -0.13
C LYS A 131 19.93 4.47 -0.95
N VAL A 132 19.18 3.39 -0.71
CA VAL A 132 19.30 2.14 -1.47
C VAL A 132 18.91 2.39 -2.93
N ALA A 133 17.75 3.01 -3.17
CA ALA A 133 17.29 3.34 -4.52
C ALA A 133 18.23 4.30 -5.27
N ILE A 134 18.82 5.30 -4.59
CA ILE A 134 19.86 6.17 -5.15
C ILE A 134 21.11 5.37 -5.53
N GLY A 135 21.47 4.36 -4.73
CA GLY A 135 22.56 3.44 -5.03
C GLY A 135 22.34 2.73 -6.36
N TYR A 136 21.13 2.18 -6.59
CA TYR A 136 20.75 1.60 -7.87
C TYR A 136 20.76 2.65 -8.99
N GLN A 137 20.05 3.78 -8.83
CA GLN A 137 20.04 4.86 -9.83
C GLN A 137 21.45 5.18 -10.36
N LYS A 138 22.42 5.37 -9.46
CA LYS A 138 23.80 5.69 -9.83
C LYS A 138 24.55 4.53 -10.48
N ARG A 139 24.40 3.32 -9.92
CA ARG A 139 25.10 2.12 -10.41
C ARG A 139 24.66 1.74 -11.82
N LEU A 140 23.40 1.99 -12.15
CA LEU A 140 22.77 1.51 -13.39
C LEU A 140 22.83 2.52 -14.51
N SER A 141 23.03 3.79 -14.15
CA SER A 141 23.17 4.85 -15.11
C SER A 141 24.56 4.82 -15.73
N ASP A 142 24.60 4.85 -17.06
CA ASP A 142 25.83 4.93 -17.84
C ASP A 142 25.98 6.30 -18.51
N ALA A 143 27.00 6.46 -19.37
CA ALA A 143 27.26 7.69 -20.10
C ALA A 143 26.13 8.10 -21.06
N THR A 144 25.24 7.17 -21.43
CA THR A 144 24.08 7.44 -22.31
C THR A 144 22.82 7.83 -21.53
N SER A 145 22.82 7.58 -20.21
CA SER A 145 21.70 7.91 -19.33
C SER A 145 21.58 9.43 -19.21
N PRO A 146 20.38 10.01 -19.47
CA PRO A 146 20.21 11.45 -19.48
C PRO A 146 20.43 12.04 -18.09
N TYR A 147 21.09 13.20 -18.05
CA TYR A 147 21.17 14.00 -16.84
C TYR A 147 19.87 14.79 -16.65
N THR A 148 19.45 14.95 -15.40
CA THR A 148 18.44 15.93 -15.01
C THR A 148 19.11 16.98 -14.13
N TYR A 149 18.94 18.26 -14.46
CA TYR A 149 19.49 19.39 -13.71
C TYR A 149 18.37 20.17 -13.02
N LYS A 150 18.50 20.38 -11.71
CA LYS A 150 17.60 21.24 -10.94
C LYS A 150 18.32 22.53 -10.57
N TRP A 151 17.72 23.65 -10.96
CA TRP A 151 18.25 25.00 -10.75
C TRP A 151 17.10 26.00 -10.63
N GLU A 152 17.17 26.91 -9.64
CA GLU A 152 16.12 27.90 -9.34
C GLU A 152 14.70 27.30 -9.18
N GLY A 153 14.62 26.10 -8.59
CA GLY A 153 13.35 25.40 -8.38
C GLY A 153 12.77 24.75 -9.64
N SER A 154 13.36 24.97 -10.81
CA SER A 154 12.98 24.34 -12.08
C SER A 154 13.85 23.12 -12.39
N VAL A 155 13.29 22.18 -13.16
CA VAL A 155 13.95 20.95 -13.58
C VAL A 155 14.17 20.99 -15.09
N TYR A 156 15.37 20.65 -15.53
CA TYR A 156 15.83 20.71 -16.91
C TYR A 156 16.39 19.36 -17.33
N GLU A 157 15.92 18.82 -18.44
CA GLU A 157 16.40 17.55 -18.99
C GLU A 157 17.65 17.80 -19.86
N GLY A 158 18.76 17.20 -19.47
CA GLY A 158 20.01 17.23 -20.21
C GLY A 158 19.91 16.41 -21.50
N GLY A 159 20.66 16.82 -22.52
CA GLY A 159 20.66 16.16 -23.83
C GLY A 159 19.45 16.51 -24.71
N VAL A 160 18.49 17.30 -24.22
CA VAL A 160 17.39 17.83 -25.04
C VAL A 160 17.94 18.87 -26.03
N LYS A 161 17.96 18.51 -27.32
CA LYS A 161 18.31 19.45 -28.40
C LYS A 161 17.32 20.62 -28.33
N GLY A 162 17.85 21.85 -28.31
CA GLY A 162 17.03 23.06 -28.31
C GLY A 162 16.68 23.65 -26.93
N ASP A 163 17.12 23.06 -25.80
CA ASP A 163 17.03 23.73 -24.49
C ASP A 163 18.34 24.47 -24.14
N PRO A 164 18.38 25.82 -24.21
CA PRO A 164 19.59 26.58 -23.91
C PRO A 164 19.95 26.63 -22.43
N VAL A 165 18.96 26.47 -21.54
CA VAL A 165 19.17 26.49 -20.10
C VAL A 165 19.80 25.16 -19.67
N ALA A 166 19.22 24.03 -20.09
CA ALA A 166 19.77 22.70 -19.83
C ALA A 166 21.22 22.57 -20.34
N HIS A 167 21.49 23.08 -21.55
CA HIS A 167 22.83 23.07 -22.13
C HIS A 167 23.83 23.89 -21.30
N ALA A 168 23.45 25.10 -20.87
CA ALA A 168 24.29 25.90 -19.98
C ALA A 168 24.56 25.20 -18.64
N LEU A 169 23.52 24.62 -18.01
CA LEU A 169 23.64 23.90 -16.74
C LEU A 169 24.59 22.71 -16.85
N GLY A 170 24.45 21.91 -17.91
CA GLY A 170 25.33 20.77 -18.16
C GLY A 170 26.79 21.18 -18.32
N LEU A 171 27.09 22.20 -19.13
CA LEU A 171 28.47 22.67 -19.30
C LEU A 171 29.05 23.24 -18.00
N VAL A 172 28.27 23.98 -17.22
CA VAL A 172 28.73 24.51 -15.93
C VAL A 172 29.01 23.39 -14.93
N TYR A 173 28.16 22.36 -14.90
CA TYR A 173 28.27 21.24 -13.97
C TYR A 173 29.44 20.31 -14.29
N HIS A 174 29.63 19.94 -15.56
CA HIS A 174 30.65 18.99 -16.00
C HIS A 174 32.01 19.63 -16.29
N GLN A 175 32.03 20.90 -16.70
CA GLN A 175 33.26 21.60 -17.07
C GLN A 175 33.49 22.78 -16.11
N ASN A 176 32.97 23.96 -16.44
CA ASN A 176 32.99 25.15 -15.61
C ASN A 176 32.23 26.31 -16.27
N LYS A 177 31.97 27.34 -15.47
CA LYS A 177 31.27 28.56 -15.88
C LYS A 177 31.93 29.29 -17.05
N SER A 178 33.25 29.40 -17.05
CA SER A 178 34.01 30.10 -18.11
C SER A 178 33.83 29.41 -19.46
N THR A 179 33.86 28.08 -19.47
CA THR A 179 33.71 27.28 -20.69
C THR A 179 32.31 27.40 -21.27
N ALA A 180 31.28 27.32 -20.42
CA ALA A 180 29.89 27.52 -20.84
C ALA A 180 29.68 28.91 -21.49
N GLN A 181 30.24 29.96 -20.88
CA GLN A 181 30.18 31.33 -21.42
C GLN A 181 30.93 31.47 -22.75
N ARG A 182 32.11 30.84 -22.88
CA ARG A 182 32.89 30.87 -24.12
C ARG A 182 32.14 30.18 -25.27
N ILE A 183 31.61 28.98 -25.04
CA ILE A 183 30.85 28.22 -26.04
C ILE A 183 29.61 29.02 -26.46
N ALA A 184 28.88 29.60 -25.52
CA ALA A 184 27.71 30.42 -25.84
C ALA A 184 28.09 31.66 -26.68
N LYS A 185 29.20 32.35 -26.37
CA LYS A 185 29.68 33.48 -27.19
C LYS A 185 30.08 33.06 -28.60
N MET A 186 30.77 31.93 -28.75
CA MET A 186 31.14 31.39 -30.07
C MET A 186 29.88 31.07 -30.87
N GLY A 187 28.92 30.35 -30.28
CA GLY A 187 27.66 30.02 -30.93
C GLY A 187 26.84 31.23 -31.38
N ILE A 188 26.87 32.35 -30.63
CA ILE A 188 26.26 33.62 -31.07
C ILE A 188 26.90 34.11 -32.38
N GLU A 189 28.23 34.12 -32.45
CA GLU A 189 28.94 34.58 -33.65
C GLU A 189 28.76 33.62 -34.83
N ASP A 190 28.74 32.32 -34.59
CA ASP A 190 28.48 31.29 -35.60
C ASP A 190 27.05 31.40 -36.17
N ALA A 191 26.06 31.61 -35.29
CA ALA A 191 24.68 31.83 -35.70
C ALA A 191 24.53 33.11 -36.54
N LYS A 192 25.26 34.19 -36.20
CA LYS A 192 25.28 35.42 -37.02
C LYS A 192 25.92 35.22 -38.39
N ARG A 193 26.91 34.33 -38.49
CA ARG A 193 27.56 33.95 -39.75
C ARG A 193 26.71 33.00 -40.60
N GLY A 194 25.63 32.46 -40.05
CA GLY A 194 24.73 31.55 -40.74
C GLY A 194 25.21 30.10 -40.75
N GLU A 195 26.02 29.69 -39.77
CA GLU A 195 26.48 28.31 -39.64
C GLU A 195 25.30 27.37 -39.32
N ASP A 196 25.10 26.34 -40.14
CA ASP A 196 23.93 25.46 -40.07
C ASP A 196 23.73 24.85 -38.68
N TYR A 197 24.79 24.34 -38.04
CA TYR A 197 24.69 23.72 -36.71
C TYR A 197 24.22 24.70 -35.62
N ALA A 198 24.57 25.98 -35.75
CA ALA A 198 24.22 27.00 -34.77
C ALA A 198 22.77 27.45 -34.96
N LEU A 199 22.31 27.55 -36.21
CA LEU A 199 20.92 27.79 -36.56
C LEU A 199 20.02 26.61 -36.13
N ASP A 200 20.48 25.38 -36.33
CA ASP A 200 19.81 24.13 -35.94
C ASP A 200 19.52 24.01 -34.44
N MET A 201 20.32 24.68 -33.61
CA MET A 201 20.13 24.73 -32.16
C MET A 201 19.13 25.81 -31.73
N GLY A 202 18.73 26.72 -32.64
CA GLY A 202 17.84 27.85 -32.38
C GLY A 202 18.48 29.22 -32.63
N GLY A 203 19.68 29.27 -33.21
CA GLY A 203 20.36 30.49 -33.64
C GLY A 203 20.77 31.43 -32.50
N VAL A 204 20.87 32.72 -32.79
CA VAL A 204 21.33 33.74 -31.83
C VAL A 204 20.49 33.73 -30.53
N PRO A 205 19.14 33.69 -30.54
CA PRO A 205 18.34 33.67 -29.32
C PRO A 205 18.66 32.51 -28.38
N TYR A 206 18.96 31.34 -28.94
CA TYR A 206 19.37 30.16 -28.16
C TYR A 206 20.65 30.42 -27.38
N TYR A 207 21.72 30.86 -28.08
CA TYR A 207 23.01 31.07 -27.45
C TYR A 207 23.05 32.29 -26.53
N GLU A 208 22.25 33.33 -26.81
CA GLU A 208 22.06 34.45 -25.87
C GLU A 208 21.44 33.98 -24.56
N LYS A 209 20.39 33.14 -24.63
CA LYS A 209 19.76 32.57 -23.44
C LYS A 209 20.73 31.66 -22.67
N MET A 210 21.48 30.85 -23.38
CA MET A 210 22.54 29.99 -22.82
C MET A 210 23.60 30.84 -22.10
N LEU A 211 24.05 31.95 -22.70
CA LEU A 211 25.02 32.86 -22.11
C LEU A 211 24.46 33.57 -20.87
N GLU A 212 23.20 33.99 -20.90
CA GLU A 212 22.50 34.60 -19.77
C GLU A 212 22.48 33.63 -18.57
N THR A 213 22.06 32.38 -18.79
CA THR A 213 22.06 31.32 -17.79
C THR A 213 23.46 31.08 -17.25
N ALA A 214 24.45 30.89 -18.14
CA ALA A 214 25.84 30.63 -17.77
C ALA A 214 26.50 31.80 -17.00
N LYS A 215 25.98 33.02 -17.09
CA LYS A 215 26.43 34.16 -16.25
C LYS A 215 25.85 34.10 -14.84
N LYS A 216 24.60 33.64 -14.70
CA LYS A 216 23.88 33.60 -13.41
C LYS A 216 24.26 32.40 -12.56
N VAL A 217 24.25 31.20 -13.15
CA VAL A 217 24.41 29.96 -12.39
C VAL A 217 25.82 29.78 -11.79
N ASN A 218 25.90 29.14 -10.62
CA ASN A 218 27.15 28.57 -10.10
C ASN A 218 27.00 27.06 -9.96
N ARG A 219 28.10 26.32 -10.15
CA ARG A 219 28.10 24.85 -10.11
C ARG A 219 27.49 24.27 -8.82
N LYS A 220 27.75 24.91 -7.67
CA LYS A 220 27.23 24.49 -6.36
C LYS A 220 25.70 24.60 -6.23
N ASP A 221 25.07 25.44 -7.06
CA ASP A 221 23.63 25.70 -7.04
C ASP A 221 22.87 24.72 -7.96
N ILE A 222 23.60 23.86 -8.69
CA ILE A 222 23.04 22.86 -9.60
C ILE A 222 22.97 21.51 -8.86
N LYS A 223 21.77 20.97 -8.72
CA LYS A 223 21.60 19.55 -8.37
C LYS A 223 21.47 18.75 -9.67
N ALA A 224 22.38 17.81 -9.90
CA ALA A 224 22.36 16.96 -11.08
C ALA A 224 22.08 15.50 -10.67
N PHE A 225 21.21 14.84 -11.42
CA PHE A 225 20.89 13.43 -11.28
C PHE A 225 21.20 12.74 -12.60
N GLN A 226 21.94 11.63 -12.56
CA GLN A 226 22.15 10.76 -13.70
C GLN A 226 21.20 9.57 -13.53
N GLY A 227 20.34 9.32 -14.52
CA GLY A 227 19.22 8.39 -14.38
C GLY A 227 18.08 8.92 -13.53
N ASN A 228 17.19 8.04 -13.09
CA ASN A 228 15.89 8.39 -12.52
C ASN A 228 15.67 7.72 -11.16
N LEU A 229 15.41 8.54 -10.15
CA LEU A 229 14.91 8.13 -8.84
C LEU A 229 13.41 8.40 -8.78
N TYR A 230 12.63 7.35 -8.59
CA TYR A 230 11.19 7.41 -8.44
C TYR A 230 10.83 7.31 -6.96
N GLU A 231 10.04 8.27 -6.47
CA GLU A 231 9.32 8.17 -5.20
C GLU A 231 7.94 7.61 -5.51
N THR A 232 7.55 6.57 -4.78
CA THR A 232 6.38 5.75 -5.10
C THR A 232 5.51 5.54 -3.88
N ASN A 233 4.22 5.34 -4.15
CA ASN A 233 3.22 4.98 -3.16
C ASN A 233 2.72 3.58 -3.48
N LEU A 234 2.96 2.63 -2.59
CA LEU A 234 2.44 1.28 -2.75
C LEU A 234 1.07 1.21 -2.09
N ARG A 235 0.06 0.82 -2.86
CA ARG A 235 -1.35 0.77 -2.43
C ARG A 235 -2.15 -0.26 -3.21
N TRP A 236 -3.28 -0.69 -2.68
CA TRP A 236 -4.24 -1.42 -3.49
C TRP A 236 -4.81 -0.54 -4.61
N PRO A 237 -4.98 -1.08 -5.82
CA PRO A 237 -5.63 -0.35 -6.92
C PRO A 237 -7.12 -0.11 -6.63
N ASP A 238 -7.78 -1.07 -5.97
CA ASP A 238 -9.15 -0.94 -5.49
C ASP A 238 -9.19 0.00 -4.27
N ALA A 239 -9.82 1.16 -4.44
CA ALA A 239 -9.93 2.18 -3.40
C ALA A 239 -10.77 1.74 -2.19
N ALA A 240 -11.77 0.88 -2.39
CA ALA A 240 -12.57 0.36 -1.29
C ALA A 240 -11.76 -0.67 -0.47
N ARG A 241 -10.94 -1.49 -1.14
CA ARG A 241 -9.97 -2.36 -0.47
C ARG A 241 -8.94 -1.54 0.29
N GLU A 242 -8.33 -0.55 -0.33
CA GLU A 242 -7.34 0.34 0.30
C GLU A 242 -7.91 1.07 1.51
N ALA A 243 -9.16 1.53 1.45
CA ALA A 243 -9.79 2.18 2.59
C ALA A 243 -10.14 1.22 3.74
N ALA A 244 -10.48 -0.03 3.43
CA ALA A 244 -10.88 -1.03 4.43
C ALA A 244 -9.68 -1.76 5.07
N ASP A 245 -8.65 -2.05 4.27
CA ASP A 245 -7.46 -2.80 4.65
C ASP A 245 -6.25 -2.27 3.86
N PRO A 246 -5.72 -1.08 4.23
CA PRO A 246 -4.66 -0.43 3.48
C PRO A 246 -3.43 -1.32 3.25
N LEU A 247 -2.86 -1.25 2.04
CA LEU A 247 -1.69 -2.07 1.70
C LEU A 247 -0.49 -1.74 2.59
N SER A 248 -0.21 -2.64 3.51
CA SER A 248 0.81 -2.46 4.55
C SER A 248 1.68 -3.71 4.69
N PRO A 249 2.84 -3.63 5.38
CA PRO A 249 3.84 -4.70 5.40
C PRO A 249 3.33 -6.08 5.79
N HIS A 250 2.27 -6.16 6.59
CA HIS A 250 1.67 -7.42 7.01
C HIS A 250 0.91 -8.15 5.89
N HIS A 251 0.73 -7.56 4.71
CA HIS A 251 0.17 -8.26 3.55
C HIS A 251 1.23 -9.08 2.81
N PHE A 252 2.51 -8.69 2.93
CA PHE A 252 3.61 -9.25 2.15
C PHE A 252 4.16 -10.51 2.82
N LEU A 253 4.58 -11.48 2.00
CA LEU A 253 5.40 -12.58 2.48
C LEU A 253 6.74 -12.03 2.96
N ASP A 254 7.03 -12.19 4.25
CA ASP A 254 8.29 -11.73 4.84
C ASP A 254 9.38 -12.78 4.56
N TRP A 255 10.37 -12.42 3.74
CA TRP A 255 11.40 -13.32 3.25
C TRP A 255 12.24 -13.92 4.38
N ASP A 256 12.57 -13.10 5.37
CA ASP A 256 13.55 -13.44 6.41
C ASP A 256 12.92 -14.17 7.59
N LYS A 257 11.59 -14.03 7.79
CA LYS A 257 10.88 -14.66 8.91
C LYS A 257 10.45 -16.10 8.65
N PRO A 258 10.43 -16.97 9.68
CA PRO A 258 9.80 -18.28 9.60
C PRO A 258 8.29 -18.16 9.35
N LEU A 259 7.67 -19.18 8.75
CA LEU A 259 6.24 -19.20 8.47
C LEU A 259 5.40 -18.97 9.74
N SER A 260 5.82 -19.52 10.89
CA SER A 260 5.16 -19.29 12.18
C SER A 260 5.13 -17.83 12.64
N GLU A 261 6.01 -16.98 12.11
CA GLU A 261 6.12 -15.55 12.45
C GLU A 261 5.60 -14.63 11.35
N GLN A 262 5.07 -15.21 10.26
CA GLN A 262 4.37 -14.46 9.23
C GLN A 262 3.10 -13.82 9.80
N SER A 263 2.61 -12.80 9.12
CA SER A 263 1.37 -12.17 9.54
C SER A 263 0.18 -13.15 9.46
N HIS A 264 -0.85 -12.88 10.25
CA HIS A 264 -2.11 -13.63 10.16
C HIS A 264 -2.72 -13.59 8.75
N LYS A 265 -2.54 -12.50 7.99
CA LYS A 265 -3.06 -12.38 6.62
C LYS A 265 -2.36 -13.34 5.66
N VAL A 266 -1.02 -13.38 5.72
CA VAL A 266 -0.21 -14.28 4.91
C VAL A 266 -0.53 -15.72 5.29
N LEU A 267 -0.54 -16.04 6.59
CA LEU A 267 -0.88 -17.39 7.06
C LEU A 267 -2.27 -17.83 6.62
N SER A 268 -3.27 -16.95 6.72
CA SER A 268 -4.64 -17.27 6.28
C SER A 268 -4.71 -17.51 4.77
N ALA A 269 -4.01 -16.70 3.97
CA ALA A 269 -3.93 -16.88 2.53
C ALA A 269 -3.29 -18.22 2.14
N LEU A 270 -2.19 -18.58 2.81
CA LEU A 270 -1.49 -19.84 2.61
C LEU A 270 -2.33 -21.05 3.05
N GLU A 271 -2.97 -20.99 4.21
CA GLU A 271 -3.84 -22.06 4.72
C GLU A 271 -5.05 -22.31 3.80
N ASN A 272 -5.69 -21.25 3.31
CA ASN A 272 -6.80 -21.35 2.36
C ASN A 272 -6.39 -22.01 1.03
N ALA A 273 -5.11 -21.91 0.66
CA ALA A 273 -4.53 -22.58 -0.50
C ALA A 273 -4.05 -24.01 -0.21
N GLY A 274 -4.18 -24.48 1.04
CA GLY A 274 -3.77 -25.82 1.45
C GLY A 274 -2.36 -25.91 2.06
N TYR A 275 -1.62 -24.80 2.16
CA TYR A 275 -0.30 -24.74 2.80
C TYR A 275 -0.44 -24.58 4.32
N LYS A 276 -0.94 -25.63 4.98
CA LYS A 276 -1.13 -25.64 6.44
C LYS A 276 0.21 -25.75 7.16
N LEU A 277 0.37 -25.01 8.25
CA LEU A 277 1.51 -25.23 9.15
C LEU A 277 1.41 -26.63 9.77
N GLY A 278 2.51 -27.36 9.70
CA GLY A 278 2.68 -28.62 10.41
C GLY A 278 2.94 -28.39 11.90
N PRO A 279 3.00 -29.47 12.69
CA PRO A 279 3.36 -29.39 14.10
C PRO A 279 4.79 -28.87 14.30
N SER A 280 5.05 -28.33 15.49
CA SER A 280 6.40 -27.96 15.92
C SER A 280 7.30 -29.20 16.08
N GLU A 281 8.62 -29.01 16.06
CA GLU A 281 9.57 -30.12 16.23
C GLU A 281 9.32 -30.91 17.51
N ARG A 282 8.96 -30.21 18.59
CA ARG A 282 8.65 -30.84 19.88
C ARG A 282 7.39 -31.70 19.83
N GLU A 283 6.41 -31.32 19.03
CA GLU A 283 5.18 -32.09 18.83
C GLU A 283 5.45 -33.31 17.94
N ILE A 284 6.32 -33.16 16.93
CA ILE A 284 6.82 -34.26 16.10
C ILE A 284 7.59 -35.27 16.95
N GLU A 285 8.55 -34.82 17.76
CA GLU A 285 9.34 -35.67 18.66
C GLU A 285 8.43 -36.39 19.66
N LYS A 286 7.45 -35.69 20.24
CA LYS A 286 6.47 -36.32 21.13
C LYS A 286 5.67 -37.41 20.41
N TYR A 287 5.21 -37.15 19.19
CA TYR A 287 4.48 -38.13 18.40
C TYR A 287 5.37 -39.33 18.02
N ALA A 288 6.63 -39.09 17.68
CA ALA A 288 7.62 -40.13 17.41
C ALA A 288 7.90 -41.01 18.64
N ASP A 289 7.99 -40.40 19.83
CA ASP A 289 8.13 -41.12 21.11
C ASP A 289 6.89 -41.98 21.41
N ASP A 290 5.68 -41.45 21.16
CA ASP A 290 4.43 -42.22 21.30
C ASP A 290 4.37 -43.39 20.30
N MET A 291 4.84 -43.20 19.06
CA MET A 291 4.98 -44.29 18.06
C MET A 291 5.96 -45.37 18.51
N LEU A 292 7.16 -44.96 18.95
CA LEU A 292 8.20 -45.87 19.41
C LEU A 292 7.72 -46.72 20.60
N LYS A 293 7.03 -46.10 21.56
CA LYS A 293 6.43 -46.80 22.71
C LYS A 293 5.37 -47.80 22.28
N SER A 294 4.52 -47.44 21.33
CA SER A 294 3.50 -48.34 20.80
C SER A 294 4.14 -49.58 20.16
N ASP A 295 5.18 -49.42 19.34
CA ASP A 295 5.84 -50.53 18.68
C ASP A 295 6.62 -51.43 19.67
N ALA A 296 7.27 -50.82 20.67
CA ALA A 296 7.92 -51.55 21.75
C ALA A 296 6.92 -52.38 22.59
N MET A 297 5.74 -51.83 22.87
CA MET A 297 4.66 -52.54 23.58
C MET A 297 4.13 -53.73 22.75
N ASN A 298 3.85 -53.52 21.47
CA ASN A 298 3.39 -54.58 20.57
C ASN A 298 4.43 -55.72 20.48
N TRP A 299 5.71 -55.39 20.36
CA TRP A 299 6.77 -56.39 20.28
C TRP A 299 6.95 -57.17 21.60
N ALA A 300 6.79 -56.52 22.76
CA ALA A 300 6.85 -57.19 24.06
C ALA A 300 5.69 -58.20 24.23
N ASP A 301 4.49 -57.84 23.78
CA ASP A 301 3.32 -58.73 23.76
C ASP A 301 3.53 -59.94 22.82
N GLU A 302 4.22 -59.74 21.68
CA GLU A 302 4.50 -60.79 20.70
C GLU A 302 5.63 -61.74 21.12
N THR A 303 6.63 -61.26 21.86
CA THR A 303 7.85 -62.02 22.16
C THR A 303 7.93 -62.59 23.58
N GLY A 304 7.03 -62.20 24.48
CA GLY A 304 6.98 -62.74 25.84
C GLY A 304 7.95 -62.09 26.83
N GLY A 305 8.43 -60.87 26.54
CA GLY A 305 8.83 -59.92 27.60
C GLY A 305 10.32 -59.71 27.89
N ASP A 306 11.23 -59.83 26.91
CA ASP A 306 12.61 -59.36 27.10
C ASP A 306 12.74 -57.91 26.63
N TRP A 307 12.86 -56.94 27.56
CA TRP A 307 12.96 -55.52 27.22
C TRP A 307 14.15 -55.21 26.30
N VAL A 308 13.88 -54.86 25.03
CA VAL A 308 14.89 -54.34 24.09
C VAL A 308 14.99 -52.84 24.27
N ASP A 309 16.22 -52.35 24.45
CA ASP A 309 16.50 -50.92 24.48
C ASP A 309 16.51 -50.37 23.04
N PHE A 310 15.41 -49.73 22.65
CA PHE A 310 15.26 -49.08 21.35
C PHE A 310 15.95 -47.71 21.26
N SER A 311 16.67 -47.26 22.31
CA SER A 311 17.31 -45.93 22.32
C SER A 311 18.60 -45.82 21.51
N ASN A 312 19.01 -46.86 20.78
CA ASN A 312 20.12 -46.77 19.84
C ASN A 312 19.76 -45.78 18.71
N ASN A 313 20.50 -44.66 18.67
CA ASN A 313 20.30 -43.45 17.85
C ASN A 313 19.94 -43.64 16.36
N ALA A 314 20.14 -44.83 15.76
CA ALA A 314 19.85 -45.08 14.36
C ALA A 314 18.35 -45.23 14.04
N ASP A 315 17.53 -45.66 15.01
CA ASP A 315 16.08 -45.83 14.81
C ASP A 315 15.30 -44.54 15.11
N TRP A 316 15.76 -43.71 16.05
CA TRP A 316 15.07 -42.49 16.46
C TRP A 316 14.80 -41.51 15.30
N ASP A 317 15.82 -41.24 14.48
CA ASP A 317 15.68 -40.34 13.32
C ASP A 317 14.63 -40.88 12.33
N SER A 318 14.52 -42.21 12.18
CA SER A 318 13.50 -42.84 11.33
C SER A 318 12.09 -42.65 11.88
N TYR A 319 11.89 -42.71 13.20
CA TYR A 319 10.59 -42.43 13.83
C TYR A 319 10.21 -40.95 13.72
N VAL A 320 11.17 -40.04 13.88
CA VAL A 320 10.94 -38.60 13.70
C VAL A 320 10.57 -38.27 12.25
N ASP A 321 11.24 -38.89 11.26
CA ASP A 321 10.90 -38.73 9.85
C ASP A 321 9.52 -39.31 9.50
N ALA A 322 9.19 -40.49 10.06
CA ALA A 322 7.87 -41.09 9.90
C ALA A 322 6.77 -40.22 10.52
N ALA A 323 7.00 -39.69 11.73
CA ALA A 323 6.11 -38.75 12.40
C ALA A 323 5.87 -37.49 11.56
N ARG A 324 6.94 -36.86 11.03
CA ARG A 324 6.81 -35.72 10.10
C ARG A 324 5.95 -36.04 8.90
N LYS A 325 6.17 -37.19 8.28
CA LYS A 325 5.44 -37.60 7.07
C LYS A 325 3.97 -37.87 7.37
N GLN A 326 3.65 -38.44 8.53
CA GLN A 326 2.28 -38.77 8.93
C GLN A 326 1.49 -37.54 9.37
N LEU A 327 2.13 -36.63 10.12
CA LEU A 327 1.50 -35.40 10.58
C LEU A 327 1.34 -34.37 9.44
N GLY A 328 2.28 -34.37 8.48
CA GLY A 328 2.24 -33.50 7.32
C GLY A 328 2.33 -32.00 7.66
N GLY A 329 1.99 -31.17 6.68
CA GLY A 329 2.06 -29.71 6.79
C GLY A 329 3.46 -29.15 6.54
N VAL A 330 3.52 -27.83 6.37
CA VAL A 330 4.77 -27.11 6.14
C VAL A 330 5.43 -26.85 7.48
N ASN A 331 6.72 -27.16 7.60
CA ASN A 331 7.47 -26.91 8.83
C ASN A 331 7.33 -25.43 9.25
N PRO A 332 6.85 -25.12 10.47
CA PRO A 332 6.64 -23.74 10.93
C PRO A 332 7.91 -22.89 10.92
N LYS A 333 9.08 -23.51 11.05
CA LYS A 333 10.39 -22.83 11.03
C LYS A 333 10.92 -22.55 9.62
N THR A 334 10.25 -23.03 8.57
CA THR A 334 10.61 -22.70 7.18
C THR A 334 10.54 -21.19 6.99
N THR A 335 11.62 -20.55 6.54
CA THR A 335 11.62 -19.11 6.24
C THR A 335 10.75 -18.79 5.02
N GLY A 336 10.28 -17.55 4.89
CA GLY A 336 9.59 -17.10 3.68
C GLY A 336 10.40 -17.32 2.41
N GLU A 337 11.72 -17.11 2.49
CA GLU A 337 12.69 -17.49 1.45
C GLU A 337 12.56 -18.96 1.06
N ARG A 338 12.70 -19.84 2.04
CA ARG A 338 12.75 -21.28 1.79
C ARG A 338 11.41 -21.77 1.25
N PHE A 339 10.31 -21.26 1.80
CA PHE A 339 8.97 -21.53 1.33
C PHE A 339 8.79 -21.12 -0.14
N TYR A 340 9.15 -19.88 -0.49
CA TYR A 340 9.05 -19.40 -1.86
C TYR A 340 9.93 -20.23 -2.83
N GLN A 341 11.16 -20.55 -2.44
CA GLN A 341 12.06 -21.37 -3.24
C GLN A 341 11.55 -22.81 -3.44
N ASP A 342 10.92 -23.39 -2.42
CA ASP A 342 10.32 -24.72 -2.53
C ASP A 342 9.07 -24.69 -3.42
N LEU A 343 8.24 -23.64 -3.36
CA LEU A 343 7.17 -23.42 -4.33
C LEU A 343 7.70 -23.30 -5.77
N VAL A 344 8.80 -22.58 -5.99
CA VAL A 344 9.42 -22.46 -7.32
C VAL A 344 9.86 -23.82 -7.85
N LYS A 345 10.44 -24.67 -6.99
CA LYS A 345 10.81 -26.04 -7.38
C LYS A 345 9.58 -26.88 -7.69
N ASP A 346 8.56 -26.83 -6.84
CA ASP A 346 7.33 -27.61 -7.03
C ASP A 346 6.56 -27.20 -8.29
N PHE A 347 6.49 -25.90 -8.58
CA PHE A 347 5.98 -25.37 -9.85
C PHE A 347 6.80 -25.90 -11.03
N GLY A 348 8.14 -25.90 -10.92
CA GLY A 348 9.02 -26.45 -11.94
C GLY A 348 8.83 -27.95 -12.18
N TYR A 349 8.65 -28.75 -11.14
CA TYR A 349 8.40 -30.19 -11.27
C TYR A 349 7.02 -30.50 -11.85
N ASN A 350 6.00 -29.70 -11.52
CA ASN A 350 4.63 -29.92 -11.97
C ASN A 350 4.33 -29.32 -13.35
N SER A 351 5.17 -28.41 -13.85
CA SER A 351 4.97 -27.78 -15.15
C SER A 351 5.85 -28.44 -16.23
N ARG A 352 5.22 -29.24 -17.10
CA ARG A 352 5.84 -29.70 -18.37
C ARG A 352 5.84 -28.61 -19.46
N LEU A 353 5.51 -27.37 -19.11
CA LEU A 353 5.15 -26.29 -20.03
C LEU A 353 6.14 -25.12 -20.03
N PHE A 354 7.04 -25.02 -19.05
CA PHE A 354 8.02 -23.93 -18.96
C PHE A 354 9.43 -24.52 -19.05
N GLU A 355 10.33 -23.84 -19.78
CA GLU A 355 11.68 -24.35 -20.07
C GLU A 355 12.76 -23.67 -19.21
N LYS A 356 12.42 -22.59 -18.48
CA LYS A 356 13.42 -21.71 -17.82
C LYS A 356 13.09 -21.40 -16.34
N PRO A 357 14.09 -21.38 -15.43
CA PRO A 357 13.91 -21.06 -14.01
C PRO A 357 13.19 -19.75 -13.69
N THR A 358 13.30 -18.74 -14.56
CA THR A 358 12.65 -17.44 -14.39
C THR A 358 11.13 -17.52 -14.57
N GLU A 359 10.64 -18.39 -15.45
CA GLU A 359 9.21 -18.59 -15.74
C GLU A 359 8.51 -19.28 -14.56
N TYR A 360 9.21 -20.17 -13.83
CA TYR A 360 8.68 -20.77 -12.61
C TYR A 360 8.50 -19.75 -11.49
N SER A 361 9.47 -18.83 -11.33
CA SER A 361 9.38 -17.75 -10.33
C SER A 361 8.24 -16.78 -10.65
N GLU A 362 8.01 -16.47 -11.93
CA GLU A 362 6.85 -15.70 -12.39
C GLU A 362 5.52 -16.41 -12.06
N GLY A 363 5.43 -17.71 -12.33
CA GLY A 363 4.26 -18.53 -11.97
C GLY A 363 3.95 -18.54 -10.48
N VAL A 364 4.98 -18.65 -9.62
CA VAL A 364 4.81 -18.58 -8.16
C VAL A 364 4.39 -17.19 -7.71
N ALA A 365 5.00 -16.13 -8.24
CA ALA A 365 4.59 -14.75 -7.95
C ALA A 365 3.12 -14.51 -8.32
N GLY A 366 2.68 -14.97 -9.50
CA GLY A 366 1.28 -14.92 -9.92
C GLY A 366 0.37 -15.71 -8.99
N HIS A 367 0.73 -16.94 -8.64
CA HIS A 367 -0.05 -17.77 -7.73
C HIS A 367 -0.22 -17.13 -6.34
N LEU A 368 0.86 -16.62 -5.75
CA LEU A 368 0.78 -15.94 -4.45
C LEU A 368 -0.04 -14.64 -4.54
N HIS A 369 0.04 -13.92 -5.66
CA HIS A 369 -0.79 -12.74 -5.91
C HIS A 369 -2.28 -13.08 -5.94
N GLU A 370 -2.66 -14.17 -6.61
CA GLU A 370 -4.05 -14.67 -6.65
C GLU A 370 -4.57 -15.07 -5.27
N LEU A 371 -3.70 -15.55 -4.37
CA LEU A 371 -4.03 -15.84 -2.97
C LEU A 371 -4.19 -14.58 -2.10
N GLY A 372 -3.93 -13.40 -2.66
CA GLY A 372 -4.02 -12.12 -1.96
C GLY A 372 -2.72 -11.65 -1.30
N ILE A 373 -1.59 -12.35 -1.55
CA ILE A 373 -0.25 -11.92 -1.12
C ILE A 373 0.35 -11.06 -2.24
N PRO A 374 0.43 -9.72 -2.07
CA PRO A 374 0.77 -8.78 -3.14
C PRO A 374 2.24 -8.80 -3.57
N GLY A 375 3.10 -9.46 -2.79
CA GLY A 375 4.53 -9.42 -2.99
C GLY A 375 5.32 -10.00 -1.83
N ILE A 376 6.63 -9.80 -1.92
CA ILE A 376 7.61 -10.18 -0.91
C ILE A 376 8.17 -8.93 -0.26
N ARG A 377 8.43 -9.01 1.04
CA ARG A 377 9.17 -8.01 1.82
C ARG A 377 10.43 -8.63 2.38
N TYR A 378 11.56 -7.93 2.33
CA TYR A 378 12.85 -8.46 2.81
C TYR A 378 13.75 -7.36 3.36
N LEU A 379 14.62 -7.69 4.31
CA LEU A 379 15.59 -6.75 4.88
C LEU A 379 16.59 -6.28 3.83
N ASP A 380 16.90 -4.98 3.83
CA ASP A 380 17.99 -4.47 3.01
C ASP A 380 19.36 -4.94 3.50
N GLY A 381 20.37 -4.84 2.63
CA GLY A 381 21.72 -5.36 2.90
C GLY A 381 22.39 -4.77 4.14
N GLY A 382 22.06 -3.54 4.52
CA GLY A 382 22.58 -2.89 5.74
C GLY A 382 21.84 -3.32 7.01
N SER A 383 20.61 -3.79 6.88
CA SER A 383 19.75 -4.23 7.99
C SER A 383 19.82 -5.72 8.29
N ARG A 384 20.30 -6.54 7.35
CA ARG A 384 20.37 -8.01 7.50
C ARG A 384 21.20 -8.49 8.67
N SER A 385 22.36 -7.88 8.94
CA SER A 385 23.23 -8.29 10.05
C SER A 385 22.62 -8.00 11.43
N ALA A 386 21.74 -7.00 11.51
CA ALA A 386 21.03 -6.65 12.74
C ALA A 386 19.69 -7.39 12.88
N GLY A 387 19.15 -7.93 11.78
CA GLY A 387 17.79 -8.50 11.74
C GLY A 387 16.68 -7.44 11.80
N GLU A 388 17.03 -6.16 11.78
CA GLU A 388 16.12 -5.03 11.93
C GLU A 388 16.56 -3.82 11.07
N GLY A 389 15.60 -2.98 10.69
CA GLY A 389 15.83 -1.72 9.96
C GLY A 389 14.94 -1.56 8.73
N THR A 390 15.50 -1.08 7.62
CA THR A 390 14.73 -0.77 6.41
C THR A 390 14.55 -2.00 5.52
N HIS A 391 13.40 -2.05 4.85
CA HIS A 391 13.02 -3.19 4.02
C HIS A 391 12.98 -2.80 2.55
N ASN A 392 13.01 -3.82 1.70
CA ASN A 392 12.73 -3.74 0.29
C ASN A 392 11.50 -4.60 -0.01
N TYR A 393 10.87 -4.32 -1.15
CA TYR A 393 9.66 -4.97 -1.61
C TYR A 393 9.85 -5.50 -3.02
N VAL A 394 9.32 -6.69 -3.29
CA VAL A 394 9.12 -7.23 -4.64
C VAL A 394 7.62 -7.30 -4.87
N LEU A 395 7.08 -6.47 -5.77
CA LEU A 395 5.64 -6.46 -6.08
C LEU A 395 5.35 -7.42 -7.23
N PHE A 396 4.26 -8.17 -7.07
CA PHE A 396 3.81 -9.13 -8.08
C PHE A 396 2.89 -8.50 -9.15
N SER A 397 2.55 -7.22 -9.00
CA SER A 397 1.75 -6.45 -9.96
C SER A 397 2.22 -5.00 -10.02
N ASP A 398 2.20 -4.41 -11.22
CA ASP A 398 2.50 -2.98 -11.43
C ASP A 398 1.36 -2.05 -10.99
N GLU A 399 0.13 -2.57 -10.87
CA GLU A 399 -1.04 -1.83 -10.36
C GLU A 399 -0.92 -1.45 -8.87
N LEU A 400 0.03 -2.06 -8.16
CA LEU A 400 0.26 -1.82 -6.74
C LEU A 400 1.14 -0.59 -6.48
N ALA A 401 1.71 0.05 -7.51
CA ALA A 401 2.69 1.12 -7.36
C ALA A 401 2.35 2.37 -8.18
N ASP A 402 2.05 3.45 -7.47
CA ASP A 402 1.90 4.78 -8.06
C ASP A 402 3.21 5.56 -8.00
N ILE A 403 3.60 6.21 -9.10
CA ILE A 403 4.73 7.13 -9.10
C ILE A 403 4.27 8.51 -8.63
N LEU A 404 4.85 9.00 -7.53
CA LEU A 404 4.58 10.34 -6.99
C LEU A 404 5.55 11.39 -7.52
N LYS A 405 6.84 11.04 -7.57
CA LYS A 405 7.90 11.96 -8.02
C LYS A 405 8.97 11.25 -8.84
N ARG A 406 9.64 12.00 -9.69
CA ARG A 406 10.87 11.59 -10.37
C ARG A 406 11.94 12.65 -10.17
N ASN A 407 13.10 12.31 -9.62
CA ASN A 407 14.22 13.24 -9.39
C ASN A 407 13.80 14.57 -8.70
N ASP A 408 13.01 14.47 -7.62
CA ASP A 408 12.38 15.58 -6.89
C ASP A 408 11.31 16.38 -7.65
N GLU A 409 10.98 16.02 -8.90
CA GLU A 409 9.87 16.60 -9.65
C GLU A 409 8.58 15.87 -9.31
N GLN A 410 7.57 16.59 -8.86
CA GLN A 410 6.25 16.02 -8.65
C GLN A 410 5.60 15.73 -10.00
N LEU A 411 5.32 14.46 -10.25
CA LEU A 411 4.61 14.08 -11.46
C LEU A 411 3.12 14.32 -11.20
N LYS A 412 2.44 15.01 -12.12
CA LYS A 412 0.99 15.16 -12.05
C LYS A 412 0.39 13.76 -12.08
N ALA A 413 -0.39 13.40 -11.06
CA ALA A 413 -1.34 12.31 -11.18
C ALA A 413 -2.13 12.58 -12.47
N LYS A 414 -1.95 11.74 -13.50
CA LYS A 414 -2.71 11.91 -14.74
C LYS A 414 -4.17 11.93 -14.35
N GLY A 415 -4.89 12.92 -14.86
CA GLY A 415 -6.34 12.96 -14.84
C GLY A 415 -6.92 11.76 -15.60
N GLY A 416 -6.89 10.59 -14.96
CA GLY A 416 -8.11 9.79 -14.96
C GLY A 416 -9.15 10.72 -14.35
N LYS A 417 -10.26 10.93 -15.06
CA LYS A 417 -11.47 11.40 -14.39
C LYS A 417 -11.53 10.61 -13.09
N VAL A 418 -11.67 11.30 -11.95
CA VAL A 418 -12.37 10.69 -10.83
C VAL A 418 -13.76 10.47 -11.39
N GLU A 419 -13.94 9.36 -12.10
CA GLU A 419 -15.25 8.97 -12.55
C GLU A 419 -16.07 8.82 -11.28
N ALA A 420 -17.34 9.19 -11.36
CA ALA A 420 -18.35 8.93 -10.35
C ALA A 420 -18.48 7.42 -9.97
N ASN A 421 -17.56 6.57 -10.45
CA ASN A 421 -17.42 5.14 -10.20
C ASN A 421 -16.44 4.80 -9.05
N ALA A 422 -15.78 5.77 -8.40
CA ALA A 422 -15.03 5.46 -7.16
C ALA A 422 -15.94 4.90 -6.06
N PHE A 423 -17.22 5.26 -6.10
CA PHE A 423 -18.29 4.70 -5.29
C PHE A 423 -19.47 4.35 -6.22
N PRO A 424 -19.48 3.17 -6.87
CA PRO A 424 -20.47 2.83 -7.89
C PRO A 424 -21.93 2.87 -7.38
N TYR A 425 -22.11 3.00 -6.06
CA TYR A 425 -23.41 3.06 -5.39
C TYR A 425 -23.61 4.30 -4.50
N GLY A 426 -22.67 5.27 -4.51
CA GLY A 426 -22.74 6.50 -3.70
C GLY A 426 -22.21 6.36 -2.26
N LEU A 427 -22.50 7.35 -1.40
CA LEU A 427 -22.08 7.41 0.01
C LEU A 427 -23.25 7.12 0.97
N ARG A 428 -22.94 6.67 2.19
CA ARG A 428 -23.88 6.48 3.31
C ARG A 428 -24.39 7.83 3.81
N HIS A 429 -25.60 7.81 4.40
CA HIS A 429 -26.39 9.01 4.69
C HIS A 429 -25.67 10.03 5.59
N ASP A 430 -24.98 9.58 6.65
CA ASP A 430 -24.39 10.48 7.66
C ASP A 430 -22.86 10.46 7.74
N SER A 431 -22.21 9.34 7.42
CA SER A 431 -20.76 9.18 7.60
C SER A 431 -19.90 9.58 6.41
N GLU A 432 -20.50 9.97 5.27
CA GLU A 432 -19.80 10.13 3.99
C GLU A 432 -18.93 8.91 3.60
N LEU A 433 -19.16 7.74 4.22
CA LEU A 433 -18.48 6.49 3.90
C LEU A 433 -19.07 5.85 2.64
N PRO A 434 -18.28 5.13 1.83
CA PRO A 434 -18.77 4.48 0.61
C PRO A 434 -19.86 3.44 0.88
N LYS A 435 -20.90 3.42 0.04
CA LYS A 435 -21.88 2.32 0.07
C LYS A 435 -21.25 1.02 -0.43
N GLY A 436 -21.51 -0.07 0.30
CA GLY A 436 -21.16 -1.42 -0.12
C GLY A 436 -22.13 -2.02 -1.14
N LYS A 437 -21.96 -3.30 -1.46
CA LYS A 437 -22.93 -4.06 -2.30
C LYS A 437 -24.21 -4.47 -1.56
N GLY A 438 -24.29 -4.24 -0.25
CA GLY A 438 -25.41 -4.65 0.61
C GLY A 438 -25.58 -6.16 0.76
N TYR A 439 -26.53 -6.59 1.60
CA TYR A 439 -26.81 -8.02 1.85
C TYR A 439 -27.48 -8.74 0.66
N PHE A 440 -28.18 -7.99 -0.19
CA PHE A 440 -28.99 -8.52 -1.29
C PHE A 440 -28.44 -8.17 -2.69
N GLY A 441 -27.28 -7.50 -2.75
CA GLY A 441 -26.74 -6.98 -4.01
C GLY A 441 -27.50 -5.74 -4.52
N PRO A 442 -27.21 -5.29 -5.76
CA PRO A 442 -27.94 -4.20 -6.39
C PRO A 442 -29.42 -4.52 -6.56
N MET A 443 -30.29 -3.65 -6.03
CA MET A 443 -31.74 -3.71 -6.15
C MET A 443 -32.24 -2.48 -6.93
N THR A 444 -33.38 -2.59 -7.61
CA THR A 444 -33.98 -1.47 -8.34
C THR A 444 -35.11 -0.86 -7.50
N THR A 445 -35.07 0.45 -7.27
CA THR A 445 -36.15 1.20 -6.61
C THR A 445 -37.35 1.38 -7.55
N SER A 446 -38.50 1.81 -7.00
CA SER A 446 -39.69 2.15 -7.81
C SER A 446 -39.45 3.29 -8.81
N SER A 447 -38.49 4.19 -8.53
CA SER A 447 -38.05 5.26 -9.43
C SER A 447 -37.14 4.79 -10.57
N GLY A 448 -36.72 3.52 -10.56
CA GLY A 448 -35.81 2.95 -11.55
C GLY A 448 -34.32 3.10 -11.20
N ASP A 449 -34.00 3.67 -10.03
CA ASP A 449 -32.63 3.83 -9.57
C ASP A 449 -32.07 2.52 -9.00
N VAL A 450 -30.76 2.31 -9.13
CA VAL A 450 -30.05 1.17 -8.55
C VAL A 450 -29.59 1.51 -7.13
N MET A 451 -30.04 0.74 -6.14
CA MET A 451 -29.70 0.88 -4.72
C MET A 451 -29.08 -0.42 -4.20
N THR A 452 -27.94 -0.34 -3.52
CA THR A 452 -27.32 -1.49 -2.84
C THR A 452 -27.57 -1.51 -1.34
N GLU A 453 -27.64 -0.34 -0.70
CA GLU A 453 -27.98 -0.20 0.71
C GLU A 453 -28.68 1.14 1.01
N TYR A 454 -29.61 1.09 1.98
CA TYR A 454 -30.03 2.24 2.79
C TYR A 454 -29.32 2.14 4.15
N SER A 455 -29.01 3.29 4.73
CA SER A 455 -28.34 3.39 6.03
C SER A 455 -29.03 4.43 6.91
N SER A 456 -29.07 4.15 8.21
CA SER A 456 -29.37 5.13 9.26
C SER A 456 -28.23 5.16 10.25
N SER A 457 -28.22 6.15 11.14
CA SER A 457 -27.23 6.32 12.20
C SER A 457 -27.91 6.23 13.57
N ASP A 458 -27.13 5.86 14.59
CA ASP A 458 -27.43 5.96 16.01
C ASP A 458 -26.18 6.47 16.75
N ASP A 459 -26.22 6.58 18.08
CA ASP A 459 -25.07 7.03 18.89
C ASP A 459 -23.85 6.09 18.82
N VAL A 460 -24.00 4.89 18.25
CA VAL A 460 -22.96 3.85 18.10
C VAL A 460 -22.39 3.84 16.66
N GLY A 461 -23.10 4.42 15.69
CA GLY A 461 -22.65 4.66 14.32
C GLY A 461 -23.62 4.13 13.26
N ASP A 462 -23.21 4.21 11.99
CA ASP A 462 -24.06 3.82 10.87
C ASP A 462 -24.44 2.32 10.90
N TYR A 463 -25.67 2.02 10.48
CA TYR A 463 -26.16 0.66 10.25
C TYR A 463 -27.08 0.57 9.01
N PRO A 464 -27.13 -0.59 8.34
CA PRO A 464 -27.99 -0.78 7.18
C PRO A 464 -29.47 -0.92 7.58
N LEU A 465 -30.36 -0.28 6.82
CA LEU A 465 -31.81 -0.47 6.96
C LEU A 465 -32.31 -1.69 6.18
N VAL A 466 -31.59 -2.12 5.14
CA VAL A 466 -31.91 -3.34 4.38
C VAL A 466 -31.07 -4.50 4.90
N VAL A 467 -31.64 -5.28 5.82
CA VAL A 467 -30.97 -6.39 6.52
C VAL A 467 -31.65 -7.74 6.24
N PRO A 468 -30.93 -8.88 6.42
CA PRO A 468 -31.47 -10.22 6.21
C PRO A 468 -32.71 -10.59 7.02
N THR A 469 -32.99 -9.88 8.11
CA THR A 469 -34.14 -10.11 8.99
C THR A 469 -35.44 -9.50 8.47
N LEU A 470 -35.39 -8.68 7.41
CA LEU A 470 -36.59 -8.11 6.79
C LEU A 470 -37.31 -9.14 5.90
N THR A 471 -38.64 -9.05 5.87
CA THR A 471 -39.48 -9.82 4.95
C THR A 471 -39.45 -9.25 3.53
N ALA A 472 -39.88 -10.06 2.56
CA ALA A 472 -39.97 -9.68 1.16
C ALA A 472 -40.81 -8.40 0.93
N ASP A 473 -41.89 -8.23 1.69
CA ASP A 473 -42.78 -7.08 1.56
C ASP A 473 -42.17 -5.84 2.21
N GLU A 474 -41.50 -5.97 3.36
CA GLU A 474 -40.78 -4.87 4.03
C GLU A 474 -39.64 -4.32 3.15
N ILE A 475 -38.86 -5.19 2.50
CA ILE A 475 -37.81 -4.77 1.56
C ILE A 475 -38.42 -4.00 0.38
N ARG A 476 -39.56 -4.45 -0.16
CA ARG A 476 -40.26 -3.75 -1.25
C ARG A 476 -40.81 -2.40 -0.81
N THR A 477 -41.34 -2.31 0.41
CA THR A 477 -41.80 -1.04 0.98
C THR A 477 -40.66 -0.03 1.02
N LEU A 478 -39.47 -0.43 1.51
CA LEU A 478 -38.26 0.42 1.48
C LEU A 478 -37.86 0.84 0.07
N LEU A 479 -37.93 -0.08 -0.89
CA LEU A 479 -37.59 0.19 -2.29
C LEU A 479 -38.62 1.10 -2.99
N SER A 480 -39.85 1.20 -2.47
CA SER A 480 -40.95 1.86 -3.15
C SER A 480 -41.18 3.32 -2.74
N ASN A 481 -41.08 3.64 -1.44
CA ASN A 481 -41.47 4.96 -0.90
C ASN A 481 -40.58 5.47 0.25
N SER A 482 -39.50 4.74 0.63
CA SER A 482 -38.64 5.07 1.78
C SER A 482 -39.37 5.19 3.14
N GLU A 483 -40.64 4.83 3.26
CA GLU A 483 -41.37 4.83 4.53
C GLU A 483 -40.90 3.67 5.41
N LEU A 484 -40.16 4.00 6.47
CA LEU A 484 -39.65 3.06 7.45
C LEU A 484 -40.66 2.89 8.58
N THR A 485 -41.08 1.64 8.86
CA THR A 485 -41.89 1.34 10.05
C THR A 485 -41.00 1.12 11.27
N GLU A 486 -41.53 1.37 12.47
CA GLU A 486 -40.82 1.15 13.74
C GLU A 486 -40.30 -0.29 13.86
N LEU A 487 -41.10 -1.28 13.46
CA LEU A 487 -40.70 -2.69 13.44
C LEU A 487 -39.51 -2.97 12.50
N MET A 488 -39.43 -2.28 11.37
CA MET A 488 -38.31 -2.43 10.42
C MET A 488 -37.03 -1.82 10.96
N LEU A 489 -37.15 -0.69 11.68
CA LEU A 489 -36.03 -0.06 12.37
C LEU A 489 -35.49 -0.95 13.50
N GLU A 490 -36.38 -1.53 14.31
CA GLU A 490 -35.99 -2.47 15.38
C GLU A 490 -35.25 -3.70 14.81
N LYS A 491 -35.73 -4.25 13.69
CA LYS A 491 -35.06 -5.37 13.01
C LYS A 491 -33.67 -4.99 12.47
N ALA A 492 -33.51 -3.77 11.95
CA ALA A 492 -32.25 -3.26 11.45
C ALA A 492 -31.24 -3.01 12.58
N GLN A 493 -31.67 -2.39 13.67
CA GLN A 493 -30.85 -2.15 14.87
C GLN A 493 -30.46 -3.47 15.55
N GLY A 494 -31.42 -4.38 15.74
CA GLY A 494 -31.14 -5.70 16.32
C GLY A 494 -30.13 -6.51 15.50
N TRP A 495 -30.18 -6.41 14.16
CA TRP A 495 -29.18 -7.02 13.29
C TRP A 495 -27.80 -6.36 13.46
N ALA A 496 -27.74 -5.03 13.48
CA ALA A 496 -26.51 -4.29 13.69
C ALA A 496 -25.84 -4.65 15.03
N ASP A 497 -26.62 -4.68 16.12
CA ASP A 497 -26.13 -5.00 17.45
C ASP A 497 -25.65 -6.44 17.59
N ALA A 498 -26.34 -7.39 16.97
CA ALA A 498 -25.89 -8.78 16.93
C ALA A 498 -24.52 -8.88 16.24
N ARG A 499 -24.32 -8.18 15.12
CA ARG A 499 -23.05 -8.18 14.40
C ARG A 499 -21.93 -7.47 15.15
N ARG A 500 -22.23 -6.32 15.77
CA ARG A 500 -21.28 -5.60 16.64
C ARG A 500 -20.82 -6.48 17.81
N LYS A 501 -21.73 -7.22 18.46
CA LYS A 501 -21.39 -8.19 19.53
C LYS A 501 -20.46 -9.31 19.05
N MET A 502 -20.52 -9.66 17.77
CA MET A 502 -19.63 -10.64 17.13
C MET A 502 -18.33 -10.01 16.58
N GLY A 503 -18.07 -8.73 16.85
CA GLY A 503 -16.90 -8.01 16.32
C GLY A 503 -16.96 -7.75 14.80
N LYS A 504 -18.15 -7.85 14.19
CA LYS A 504 -18.36 -7.66 12.75
C LYS A 504 -19.00 -6.30 12.45
N SER A 505 -18.68 -5.73 11.30
CA SER A 505 -19.37 -4.56 10.76
C SER A 505 -20.89 -4.80 10.69
N PRO A 506 -21.75 -3.82 11.06
CA PRO A 506 -23.19 -3.89 10.83
C PRO A 506 -23.58 -4.07 9.36
N PHE A 507 -22.72 -3.63 8.44
CA PHE A 507 -22.88 -3.75 6.99
C PHE A 507 -22.33 -5.08 6.48
N ALA A 508 -22.80 -5.48 5.30
CA ALA A 508 -22.37 -6.71 4.67
C ALA A 508 -20.90 -6.62 4.24
N GLY A 509 -20.10 -7.61 4.60
CA GLY A 509 -18.69 -7.74 4.18
C GLY A 509 -18.57 -7.97 2.67
N SER A 510 -17.40 -7.73 2.08
CA SER A 510 -17.14 -7.96 0.64
C SER A 510 -17.19 -9.44 0.26
N ASP A 511 -16.82 -10.31 1.21
CA ASP A 511 -16.73 -11.76 1.18
C ASP A 511 -18.01 -12.48 1.64
N GLU A 512 -18.99 -11.76 2.16
CA GLU A 512 -20.25 -12.36 2.64
C GLU A 512 -21.17 -12.76 1.48
N LEU A 513 -21.69 -13.99 1.53
CA LEU A 513 -22.64 -14.54 0.56
C LEU A 513 -23.86 -13.63 0.44
N ARG A 514 -24.19 -13.22 -0.79
CA ARG A 514 -25.37 -12.39 -1.05
C ARG A 514 -26.63 -13.22 -1.03
N LEU A 515 -27.63 -12.73 -0.32
CA LEU A 515 -28.94 -13.35 -0.29
C LEU A 515 -29.71 -12.97 -1.56
N PRO A 516 -30.45 -13.92 -2.18
CA PRO A 516 -31.31 -13.58 -3.30
C PRO A 516 -32.41 -12.62 -2.83
N VAL A 517 -32.74 -11.63 -3.66
CA VAL A 517 -33.91 -10.76 -3.42
C VAL A 517 -35.17 -11.65 -3.37
N PRO A 518 -35.95 -11.63 -2.27
CA PRO A 518 -37.11 -12.51 -2.13
C PRO A 518 -38.14 -12.31 -3.27
N LYS A 519 -38.40 -13.38 -4.04
CA LYS A 519 -39.41 -13.37 -5.11
C LYS A 519 -40.81 -13.17 -4.54
N LYS A 520 -41.72 -12.60 -5.34
CA LYS A 520 -43.14 -12.44 -4.98
C LYS A 520 -43.72 -13.81 -4.62
N THR A 521 -43.93 -14.08 -3.35
CA THR A 521 -44.84 -15.14 -2.94
C THR A 521 -46.22 -14.70 -3.40
N GLY A 522 -46.74 -15.40 -4.41
CA GLY A 522 -48.16 -15.32 -4.74
C GLY A 522 -48.95 -15.49 -3.45
N GLY A 523 -49.98 -14.66 -3.29
CA GLY A 523 -50.72 -14.52 -2.05
C GLY A 523 -51.02 -15.87 -1.40
N SER A 524 -50.92 -15.89 -0.07
CA SER A 524 -51.65 -16.84 0.73
C SER A 524 -53.11 -16.75 0.29
N THR A 525 -53.54 -17.68 -0.56
CA THR A 525 -54.94 -18.03 -0.66
C THR A 525 -55.31 -18.47 0.74
N THR A 526 -56.05 -17.62 1.42
CA THR A 526 -56.99 -18.04 2.44
C THR A 526 -57.75 -19.24 1.87
N LYS A 527 -57.37 -20.46 2.28
CA LYS A 527 -58.28 -21.59 2.18
C LYS A 527 -59.44 -21.23 3.09
N SER A 528 -60.50 -20.72 2.48
CA SER A 528 -61.82 -20.68 3.09
C SER A 528 -62.15 -22.10 3.54
N VAL A 529 -62.14 -22.34 4.85
CA VAL A 529 -62.87 -23.45 5.44
C VAL A 529 -64.35 -23.12 5.21
N LYS A 530 -64.93 -23.64 4.12
CA LYS A 530 -66.37 -23.77 4.01
C LYS A 530 -66.78 -24.93 4.91
N LYS A 531 -67.57 -24.62 5.94
CA LYS A 531 -68.47 -25.57 6.59
C LYS A 531 -69.19 -26.39 5.50
N ARG A 532 -69.02 -27.70 5.53
CA ARG A 532 -70.09 -28.69 5.48
C ARG A 532 -69.65 -29.91 6.26
#